data_AF-A0A1U7VIG7-F1
#
_entry.id   AF-A0A1U7VIG7-F1
#
_cell.length_a   1.000
_cell.length_b   1.000
_cell.length_c   1.000
_cell.angle_alpha   90.00
_cell.angle_beta   90.00
_cell.angle_gamma   90.00
#
_symmetry.space_group_name_H-M   'P 1'
#
loop_
_entity.id
_entity.type
_entity.pdbx_description
1 polymer ?
#
loop_
_entity_poly.entity_id
_entity_poly.type
_entity_poly.pdbx_seq_one_letter_code
_entity_poly.pdbx_strand_id
1 'polypeptide(L)'
;MTGREGAGDFVYRISPLEEWELLQKTGSTFGGKLDRTTGYIHLSKLDQLGNGLVYEAIDDANVFPHFYGPSRSFSPLPLDAVIKGEKLVVSDGKFVCSMLSSVA
;
A
#
# COMPACT_ATOMS: atom_id res chain seq x y z
N MET A 1 -23.11 -0.14 21.39
CA MET A 1 -21.70 -0.59 21.32
C MET A 1 -21.61 -1.62 20.21
N THR A 2 -21.45 -1.17 18.96
CA THR A 2 -21.23 -2.06 17.82
C THR A 2 -19.73 -2.28 17.69
N GLY A 3 -19.25 -3.42 18.19
CA GLY A 3 -17.87 -3.85 18.00
C GLY A 3 -17.61 -4.05 16.52
N ARG A 4 -16.66 -3.29 15.97
CA ARG A 4 -16.10 -3.48 14.63
C ARG A 4 -15.19 -4.71 14.72
N GLU A 5 -15.77 -5.89 14.54
CA GLU A 5 -14.99 -7.13 14.46
C GLU A 5 -14.06 -7.08 13.23
N GLY A 6 -12.74 -7.18 13.48
CA GLY A 6 -11.78 -7.72 12.51
C GLY A 6 -11.20 -6.79 11.44
N ALA A 7 -11.18 -5.48 11.61
CA ALA A 7 -10.38 -4.63 10.73
C ALA A 7 -8.89 -4.76 11.10
N GLY A 8 -8.18 -5.72 10.47
CA GLY A 8 -6.73 -5.60 10.39
C GLY A 8 -6.39 -4.27 9.74
N ASP A 9 -5.48 -3.49 10.33
CA ASP A 9 -5.06 -2.23 9.74
C ASP A 9 -4.50 -2.53 8.34
N PHE A 10 -5.09 -2.00 7.27
CA PHE A 10 -4.59 -2.22 5.91
C PHE A 10 -3.72 -1.03 5.46
N VAL A 11 -2.77 -1.32 4.58
CA VAL A 11 -2.05 -0.31 3.81
C VAL A 11 -2.32 -0.52 2.33
N TYR A 12 -2.38 0.58 1.60
CA TYR A 12 -2.74 0.63 0.20
C TYR A 12 -1.55 1.07 -0.63
N ARG A 13 -1.50 0.56 -1.86
CA ARG A 13 -0.59 0.99 -2.90
C ARG A 13 -1.40 1.15 -4.18
N ILE A 14 -1.19 2.26 -4.87
CA ILE A 14 -1.70 2.44 -6.23
C ILE A 14 -0.53 2.17 -7.17
N SER A 15 -0.73 1.24 -8.11
CA SER A 15 0.27 0.83 -9.09
C SER A 15 -0.31 0.90 -10.51
N PRO A 16 0.52 1.17 -11.53
CA PRO A 16 0.17 0.90 -12.92
C PRO A 16 -0.18 -0.58 -13.13
N LEU A 17 -1.00 -0.88 -14.13
CA LEU A 17 -1.43 -2.25 -14.42
C LEU A 17 -0.24 -3.16 -14.73
N GLU A 18 0.76 -2.63 -15.44
CA GLU A 18 1.95 -3.36 -15.85
C GLU A 18 2.80 -3.77 -14.64
N GLU A 19 2.86 -2.94 -13.60
CA GLU A 19 3.57 -3.25 -12.36
C GLU A 19 2.83 -4.35 -11.57
N TRP A 20 1.50 -4.32 -11.56
CA TRP A 20 0.67 -5.35 -10.94
C TRP A 20 0.79 -6.71 -11.65
N GLU A 21 0.78 -6.72 -12.98
CA GLU A 21 0.99 -7.92 -13.79
C GLU A 21 2.40 -8.49 -13.57
N LEU A 22 3.41 -7.63 -13.52
CA LEU A 22 4.78 -8.05 -13.23
C LEU A 22 4.91 -8.66 -11.84
N LEU A 23 4.33 -8.03 -10.81
CA LEU A 23 4.30 -8.55 -9.43
C LEU A 23 3.69 -9.96 -9.36
N GLN A 24 2.56 -10.18 -10.05
CA GLN A 24 1.94 -11.51 -10.11
C GLN A 24 2.83 -12.54 -10.81
N LYS A 25 3.58 -12.13 -11.84
CA LYS A 25 4.49 -13.01 -12.59
C LYS A 25 5.77 -13.35 -11.82
N THR A 26 6.33 -12.40 -11.08
CA THR A 26 7.63 -12.53 -10.40
C THR A 26 7.51 -12.91 -8.92
N GLY A 27 6.32 -12.76 -8.34
CA GLY A 27 6.05 -13.01 -6.92
C GLY A 27 6.52 -11.90 -5.97
N SER A 28 7.19 -10.86 -6.46
CA SER A 28 7.61 -9.70 -5.66
C SER A 28 7.94 -8.47 -6.52
N THR A 29 7.90 -7.26 -5.94
CA THR A 29 8.21 -6.01 -6.65
C THR A 29 9.05 -5.04 -5.81
N PHE A 30 9.99 -4.36 -6.46
CA PHE A 30 10.69 -3.18 -5.91
C PHE A 30 9.95 -1.86 -6.17
N GLY A 31 8.72 -1.95 -6.70
CA GLY A 31 7.91 -0.79 -7.02
C GLY A 31 8.40 0.00 -8.24
N GLY A 32 7.85 1.20 -8.36
CA GLY A 32 8.01 2.09 -9.49
C GLY A 32 9.30 2.90 -9.42
N LYS A 33 9.43 3.88 -10.31
CA LYS A 33 10.62 4.74 -10.35
C LYS A 33 10.88 5.42 -9.00
N LEU A 34 9.84 5.98 -8.39
CA LEU A 34 9.95 6.68 -7.11
C LEU A 34 10.51 5.77 -6.02
N ASP A 35 9.92 4.59 -5.83
CA ASP A 35 10.34 3.63 -4.81
C ASP A 35 11.79 3.18 -4.97
N ARG A 36 12.21 2.95 -6.22
CA ARG A 36 13.59 2.56 -6.55
C ARG A 36 14.58 3.70 -6.29
N THR A 37 14.17 4.94 -6.55
CA THR A 37 15.01 6.11 -6.30
C THR A 37 15.14 6.46 -4.83
N THR A 38 14.08 6.24 -4.03
CA THR A 38 14.12 6.51 -2.60
C THR A 38 14.66 5.34 -1.79
N GLY A 39 14.64 4.13 -2.35
CA GLY A 39 15.09 2.92 -1.67
C GLY A 39 14.06 2.36 -0.69
N TYR A 40 12.77 2.67 -0.88
CA TYR A 40 11.67 2.14 -0.08
C TYR A 40 10.35 2.15 -0.84
N ILE A 41 9.46 1.21 -0.51
CA ILE A 41 8.11 1.13 -1.10
C ILE A 41 7.20 2.14 -0.38
N HIS A 42 6.66 3.09 -1.13
CA HIS A 42 5.64 4.01 -0.64
C HIS A 42 4.30 3.29 -0.55
N LEU A 43 3.67 3.44 0.60
CA LEU A 43 2.35 2.90 0.89
C LEU A 43 1.46 4.04 1.40
N SER A 44 0.20 3.76 1.64
CA SER A 44 -0.73 4.69 2.28
C SER A 44 -1.52 3.94 3.35
N LYS A 45 -1.73 4.56 4.51
CA LYS A 45 -2.51 3.96 5.62
C LYS A 45 -4.01 4.03 5.35
N LEU A 46 -4.79 3.26 6.10
CA LEU A 46 -6.02 3.79 6.66
C LEU A 46 -5.78 4.41 8.06
N ASP A 47 -5.22 3.67 9.04
CA ASP A 47 -4.92 4.21 10.39
C ASP A 47 -3.95 3.39 11.31
N GLN A 48 -3.01 2.64 10.69
CA GLN A 48 -1.58 2.45 11.13
C GLN A 48 -1.11 1.15 11.86
N LEU A 49 -0.64 0.15 11.07
CA LEU A 49 0.07 -1.13 11.39
C LEU A 49 1.53 -1.09 11.91
N GLY A 50 2.02 -2.23 12.43
CA GLY A 50 3.30 -2.47 13.16
C GLY A 50 4.64 -2.71 12.40
N ASN A 51 5.50 -3.60 12.91
CA ASN A 51 6.99 -3.49 12.96
C ASN A 51 7.83 -3.41 11.66
N GLY A 52 7.37 -3.91 10.51
CA GLY A 52 8.13 -3.86 9.23
C GLY A 52 7.87 -2.61 8.39
N LEU A 53 6.90 -1.82 8.83
CA LEU A 53 6.44 -0.60 8.23
C LEU A 53 6.96 0.55 9.09
N VAL A 54 7.75 1.44 8.50
CA VAL A 54 8.30 2.60 9.19
C VAL A 54 7.45 3.80 8.82
N TYR A 55 7.14 4.59 9.83
CA TYR A 55 6.35 5.80 9.70
C TYR A 55 7.24 7.01 9.79
N GLU A 56 7.42 7.68 8.66
CA GLU A 56 8.28 8.84 8.56
C GLU A 56 7.44 10.10 8.38
N ALA A 57 7.74 11.12 9.18
CA ALA A 57 7.13 12.43 9.04
C ALA A 57 7.59 13.06 7.72
N ILE A 58 6.63 13.47 6.90
CA ILE A 58 6.88 14.23 5.67
C ILE A 58 6.79 15.73 5.96
N ASP A 59 5.99 16.11 6.96
CA ASP A 59 5.92 17.45 7.56
C ASP A 59 5.44 17.33 9.04
N ASP A 60 5.18 18.46 9.69
CA ASP A 60 4.74 18.52 11.10
C ASP A 60 3.38 17.86 11.37
N ALA A 61 2.58 17.58 10.33
CA ALA A 61 1.21 17.07 10.45
C ALA A 61 1.02 15.68 9.79
N ASN A 62 1.90 15.28 8.88
CA ASN A 62 1.70 14.13 8.01
C ASN A 62 2.80 13.09 8.16
N VAL A 63 2.39 11.84 8.35
CA VAL A 63 3.30 10.69 8.52
C VAL A 63 2.98 9.59 7.53
N PHE A 64 3.88 9.37 6.58
CA PHE A 64 3.68 8.40 5.50
C PHE A 64 4.37 7.06 5.79
N PRO A 65 3.75 5.96 5.36
CA PRO A 65 4.29 4.63 5.58
C PRO A 65 5.29 4.22 4.48
N HIS A 66 6.46 3.79 4.90
CA HIS A 66 7.50 3.23 4.05
C HIS A 66 7.80 1.79 4.49
N PHE A 67 7.77 0.86 3.53
CA PHE A 67 8.13 -0.52 3.81
C PHE A 67 9.62 -0.76 3.51
N TYR A 68 10.37 -1.11 4.55
CA TYR A 68 11.78 -1.47 4.49
C TYR A 68 12.03 -2.96 4.76
N GLY A 69 10.99 -3.76 5.01
CA GLY A 69 11.13 -5.16 5.37
C GLY A 69 11.86 -5.42 6.71
N PRO A 70 12.04 -6.69 7.09
CA PRO A 70 12.53 -7.07 8.43
C PRO A 70 13.96 -6.61 8.74
N SER A 71 14.82 -6.50 7.73
CA SER A 71 16.22 -6.09 7.87
C SER A 71 16.41 -4.57 7.89
N ARG A 72 15.32 -3.79 7.75
CA ARG A 72 15.37 -2.32 7.53
C ARG A 72 16.24 -1.93 6.33
N SER A 73 16.25 -2.76 5.30
CA SER A 73 16.98 -2.54 4.04
C SER A 73 16.00 -2.70 2.89
N PHE A 74 16.17 -1.93 1.81
CA PHE A 74 15.25 -1.99 0.67
C PHE A 74 14.95 -3.43 0.23
N SER A 75 13.75 -3.90 0.58
CA SER A 75 13.29 -5.26 0.36
C SER A 75 12.07 -5.21 -0.56
N PRO A 76 11.94 -6.15 -1.53
CA PRO A 76 10.80 -6.13 -2.42
C PRO A 76 9.53 -6.48 -1.64
N LEU A 77 8.41 -5.85 -2.01
CA LEU A 77 7.09 -6.20 -1.48
C LEU A 77 6.70 -7.56 -2.09
N PRO A 78 6.47 -8.61 -1.29
CA PRO A 78 6.09 -9.91 -1.81
C PRO A 78 4.60 -9.93 -2.17
N LEU A 79 4.23 -10.77 -3.15
CA LEU A 79 2.86 -10.91 -3.62
C LEU A 79 1.91 -11.42 -2.53
N ASP A 80 2.39 -12.29 -1.64
CA ASP A 80 1.60 -12.86 -0.54
C ASP A 80 1.23 -11.84 0.55
N ALA A 81 1.88 -10.67 0.59
CA ALA A 81 1.46 -9.54 1.42
C ALA A 81 0.22 -8.81 0.86
N VAL A 82 -0.16 -9.06 -0.40
CA VAL A 82 -1.33 -8.43 -1.04
C VAL A 82 -2.58 -9.26 -0.75
N ILE A 83 -3.47 -8.71 0.08
CA ILE A 83 -4.69 -9.40 0.52
C ILE A 83 -5.83 -9.22 -0.50
N LYS A 84 -5.84 -8.11 -1.23
CA LYS A 84 -6.83 -7.82 -2.28
C LYS A 84 -6.24 -6.81 -3.28
N GLY A 85 -6.50 -7.01 -4.56
CA GLY A 85 -6.18 -6.06 -5.64
C GLY A 85 -7.43 -5.74 -6.45
N GLU A 86 -7.61 -4.48 -6.83
CA GLU A 86 -8.75 -4.03 -7.64
C GLU A 86 -8.32 -2.95 -8.62
N LYS A 87 -8.83 -3.02 -9.86
CA LYS A 87 -8.61 -2.00 -10.87
C LYS A 87 -9.42 -0.75 -10.52
N LEU A 88 -8.75 0.39 -10.38
CA LEU A 88 -9.41 1.68 -10.23
C LEU A 88 -10.11 2.06 -11.55
N VAL A 89 -11.36 2.53 -11.45
CA VAL A 89 -12.14 3.05 -12.57
C VAL A 89 -12.37 4.54 -12.36
N VAL A 90 -12.37 5.33 -13.43
CA VAL A 90 -12.70 6.76 -13.35
C VAL A 90 -14.20 6.94 -13.63
N SER A 91 -14.90 7.58 -12.70
CA SER A 91 -16.31 7.97 -12.83
C SER A 91 -16.47 9.39 -12.30
N ASP A 92 -17.08 10.28 -13.09
CA ASP A 92 -17.25 11.71 -12.77
C ASP A 92 -15.96 12.41 -12.30
N GLY A 93 -14.83 12.08 -12.95
CA GLY A 93 -13.51 12.64 -12.64
C GLY A 93 -12.90 12.14 -11.32
N LYS A 94 -13.50 11.15 -10.66
CA LYS A 94 -13.01 10.54 -9.42
C LYS A 94 -12.62 9.08 -9.66
N PHE A 95 -11.59 8.63 -8.96
CA PHE A 95 -11.27 7.21 -8.90
C PHE A 95 -12.25 6.49 -7.99
N VAL A 96 -12.81 5.38 -8.49
CA VAL A 96 -13.79 4.56 -7.81
C VAL A 96 -13.31 3.11 -7.82
N CYS A 97 -13.46 2.45 -6.68
CA CYS A 97 -13.36 1.01 -6.53
C CYS A 97 -14.11 0.56 -5.27
N SER A 98 -14.40 -0.72 -5.17
CA SER A 98 -15.11 -1.31 -4.02
C SER A 98 -14.36 -1.16 -2.69
N MET A 99 -13.03 -0.96 -2.75
CA MET A 99 -12.21 -0.69 -1.56
C MET A 99 -12.33 0.76 -1.06
N LEU A 100 -12.76 1.70 -1.90
CA LEU A 100 -12.88 3.12 -1.56
C LEU A 100 -14.32 3.53 -1.21
N SER A 101 -15.31 2.74 -1.63
CA SER A 101 -16.70 2.94 -1.20
C SER A 101 -16.82 2.58 0.28
N SER A 102 -17.07 3.57 1.13
CA SER A 102 -17.43 3.33 2.52
C SER A 102 -18.62 2.37 2.60
N VAL A 103 -18.46 1.28 3.33
CA VAL A 103 -19.58 0.44 3.78
C VAL A 103 -20.53 1.38 4.53
N ALA A 104 -21.76 1.52 4.02
CA ALA A 104 -22.82 2.24 4.68
C ALA A 104 -23.19 1.58 6.02
#